data_AF-A0A089QA36-F1
#
_entry.id   AF-A0A089QA36-F1
#
_cell.length_a   1.000
_cell.length_b   1.000
_cell.length_c   1.000
_cell.angle_alpha   90.00
_cell.angle_beta   90.00
_cell.angle_gamma   90.00
#
_symmetry.space_group_name_H-M   'P 1'
#
loop_
_entity.id
_entity.type
_entity.pdbx_description
1 polymer ?
#
loop_
_entity_poly.entity_id
_entity_poly.type
_entity_poly.pdbx_seq_one_letter_code
_entity_poly.pdbx_strand_id
1 'polypeptide(L)'
;MASIQEIALALRSIATPGMKPKALRAAIRERYPDVSKKEIVRAAFYAVTEEPSASELHHFALTERIAEDNDGEVLRVSKRKKKRHADAEKRSQAH
;
A
#
# COMPACT_ATOMS: atom_id res chain seq x y z
N MET A 1 -0.91 19.73 -6.45
CA MET A 1 -1.06 18.29 -6.75
C MET A 1 -2.12 17.73 -5.81
N ALA A 2 -3.09 16.97 -6.33
CA ALA A 2 -4.13 16.35 -5.50
C ALA A 2 -3.55 15.21 -4.64
N SER A 3 -4.11 15.01 -3.46
CA SER A 3 -3.70 13.93 -2.56
C SER A 3 -4.22 12.56 -3.05
N ILE A 4 -3.60 11.47 -2.58
CA ILE A 4 -4.03 10.10 -2.91
C ILE A 4 -5.47 9.85 -2.43
N GLN A 5 -5.84 10.38 -1.26
CA GLN A 5 -7.19 10.28 -0.68
C GLN A 5 -8.24 10.96 -1.56
N GLU A 6 -7.97 12.18 -2.03
CA GLU A 6 -8.90 12.90 -2.92
C GLU A 6 -9.11 12.17 -4.25
N ILE A 7 -8.03 11.68 -4.86
CA ILE A 7 -8.12 10.90 -6.11
C ILE A 7 -8.88 9.60 -5.87
N ALA A 8 -8.68 8.94 -4.73
CA ALA A 8 -9.38 7.72 -4.34
C ALA A 8 -10.89 7.96 -4.18
N LEU A 9 -11.28 9.05 -3.52
CA LEU A 9 -12.69 9.43 -3.35
C LEU A 9 -13.34 9.74 -4.70
N ALA A 10 -12.64 10.45 -5.59
CA ALA A 10 -13.08 10.68 -6.96
C ALA A 10 -13.22 9.37 -7.75
N LEU A 11 -12.27 8.44 -7.63
CA LEU A 11 -12.34 7.12 -8.26
C LEU A 11 -13.59 6.34 -7.81
N ARG A 12 -13.91 6.32 -6.51
CA ARG A 12 -15.14 5.67 -6.00
C ARG A 12 -16.41 6.30 -6.58
N SER A 13 -16.42 7.63 -6.77
CA SER A 13 -17.58 8.33 -7.32
C SER A 13 -17.81 8.13 -8.83
N ILE A 14 -16.75 7.84 -9.59
CA ILE A 14 -16.80 7.75 -11.06
C ILE A 14 -16.83 6.29 -11.55
N ALA A 15 -16.21 5.38 -10.80
CA ALA A 15 -16.12 3.99 -11.21
C ALA A 15 -17.50 3.33 -11.22
N THR A 16 -17.87 2.79 -12.38
CA THR A 16 -19.09 2.01 -12.57
C THR A 16 -18.75 0.62 -13.10
N PRO A 17 -19.53 -0.42 -12.75
CA PRO A 17 -19.34 -1.76 -13.31
C PRO A 17 -19.35 -1.72 -14.84
N GLY A 18 -18.37 -2.38 -15.48
CA GLY A 18 -18.23 -2.41 -16.95
C GLY A 18 -17.51 -1.19 -17.56
N MET A 19 -17.11 -0.19 -16.78
CA MET A 19 -16.34 0.95 -17.27
C MET A 19 -14.94 0.53 -17.73
N LYS A 20 -14.53 0.96 -18.93
CA LYS A 20 -13.19 0.65 -19.46
C LYS A 20 -12.10 1.39 -18.66
N PRO A 21 -10.96 0.76 -18.34
CA PRO A 21 -9.86 1.41 -17.60
C PRO A 21 -9.32 2.68 -18.27
N LYS A 22 -9.38 2.78 -19.60
CA LYS A 22 -8.97 4.00 -20.33
C LYS A 22 -9.92 5.16 -20.07
N ALA A 23 -11.23 4.90 -20.06
CA ALA A 23 -12.25 5.91 -19.79
C ALA A 23 -12.15 6.40 -18.34
N LEU A 24 -11.99 5.49 -17.38
CA LEU A 24 -11.82 5.85 -15.97
C LEU A 24 -10.60 6.76 -15.75
N ARG A 25 -9.46 6.44 -16.36
CA ARG A 25 -8.26 7.30 -16.29
C ARG A 25 -8.44 8.66 -16.98
N ALA A 26 -9.21 8.72 -18.07
CA ALA A 26 -9.48 9.98 -18.75
C ALA A 26 -10.34 10.90 -17.86
N ALA A 27 -11.43 10.36 -17.30
CA ALA A 27 -12.31 11.10 -16.39
C ALA A 27 -11.57 11.63 -15.15
N ILE A 28 -10.61 10.87 -14.61
CA ILE A 28 -9.77 11.35 -13.50
C ILE A 28 -8.83 12.47 -13.94
N ARG A 29 -8.25 12.39 -15.15
CA ARG A 29 -7.37 13.46 -15.67
C ARG A 29 -8.11 14.73 -16.05
N GLU A 30 -9.38 14.64 -16.42
CA GLU A 30 -10.22 15.82 -16.63
C GLU A 30 -10.36 16.63 -15.33
N ARG A 31 -10.47 15.95 -14.18
CA ARG A 31 -10.53 16.62 -12.85
C ARG A 31 -9.16 16.97 -12.30
N TYR A 32 -8.15 16.13 -12.56
CA TYR A 32 -6.80 16.27 -12.05
C TYR A 32 -5.76 16.13 -13.17
N PRO A 33 -5.51 17.21 -13.94
CA PRO A 33 -4.66 17.15 -15.14
C PRO A 33 -3.23 16.70 -14.86
N ASP A 34 -2.69 17.10 -13.71
CA ASP A 34 -1.28 16.87 -13.33
C ASP A 34 -1.03 15.46 -12.79
N VAL A 35 -2.08 14.64 -12.62
CA VAL A 35 -1.97 13.33 -11.99
C VAL A 35 -1.41 12.30 -12.97
N SER A 36 -0.29 11.70 -12.57
CA SER A 36 0.37 10.65 -13.32
C SER A 36 -0.43 9.34 -13.29
N LYS A 37 -0.21 8.46 -14.27
CA LYS A 37 -0.84 7.13 -14.27
C LYS A 37 -0.55 6.35 -12.98
N LYS A 38 0.66 6.52 -12.42
CA LYS A 38 1.09 5.81 -11.20
C LYS A 38 0.27 6.23 -10.00
N GLU A 39 -0.01 7.53 -9.85
CA GLU A 39 -0.82 8.06 -8.76
C GLU A 39 -2.28 7.60 -8.86
N ILE A 40 -2.87 7.58 -10.05
CA ILE A 40 -4.23 7.05 -10.25
C ILE A 40 -4.31 5.58 -9.81
N VAL A 41 -3.33 4.76 -10.21
CA VAL A 41 -3.31 3.34 -9.82
C VAL A 41 -3.12 3.20 -8.30
N ARG A 42 -2.22 3.98 -7.70
CA ARG A 42 -1.97 3.96 -6.26
C ARG A 42 -3.22 4.38 -5.47
N ALA A 43 -3.95 5.39 -5.95
CA ALA A 43 -5.23 5.82 -5.38
C ALA A 43 -6.35 4.80 -5.58
N ALA A 44 -6.38 4.06 -6.69
CA ALA A 44 -7.34 2.98 -6.89
C ALA A 44 -7.14 1.85 -5.88
N PHE A 45 -5.89 1.44 -5.63
CA PHE A 45 -5.59 0.47 -4.57
C PHE A 45 -5.97 1.01 -3.19
N TYR A 46 -5.61 2.26 -2.92
CA TYR A 46 -5.98 2.93 -1.67
C TYR A 46 -7.49 2.88 -1.42
N ALA A 47 -8.30 3.21 -2.44
CA ALA A 47 -9.75 3.19 -2.37
C ALA A 47 -10.32 1.81 -1.99
N VAL A 48 -9.67 0.71 -2.42
CA VAL A 48 -10.09 -0.66 -2.10
C VAL A 48 -9.69 -1.04 -0.67
N THR A 49 -8.51 -0.62 -0.21
CA THR A 49 -7.97 -1.02 1.09
C THR A 49 -8.52 -0.20 2.26
N GLU A 50 -8.99 1.02 1.99
CA GLU A 50 -9.51 1.92 3.01
C GLU A 50 -11.01 1.72 3.30
N GLU A 51 -11.56 0.56 2.92
CA GLU A 51 -12.89 0.15 3.36
C GLU A 51 -12.91 0.01 4.90
N PRO A 52 -13.94 0.55 5.60
CA PRO A 52 -14.03 0.47 7.07
C PRO A 52 -13.90 -0.97 7.61
N SER A 53 -14.42 -1.93 6.83
CA SER A 53 -14.40 -3.36 7.14
C SER A 53 -12.99 -3.96 7.13
N ALA A 54 -11.97 -3.32 6.55
CA ALA A 54 -10.61 -3.84 6.59
C ALA A 54 -10.08 -4.01 8.03
N SER A 55 -10.49 -3.12 8.95
CA SER A 55 -10.14 -3.20 10.37
C SER A 55 -10.87 -4.34 11.10
N GLU A 56 -12.16 -4.51 10.83
CA GLU A 56 -13.00 -5.57 11.38
C GLU A 56 -12.57 -6.95 10.87
N LEU A 57 -12.27 -7.06 9.58
CA LEU A 57 -11.73 -8.28 8.97
C LEU A 57 -10.32 -8.60 9.48
N HIS A 58 -9.49 -7.59 9.74
CA HIS A 58 -8.21 -7.79 10.39
C HIS A 58 -8.36 -8.31 11.83
N HIS A 59 -9.28 -7.71 12.60
CA HIS A 59 -9.60 -8.16 13.95
C HIS A 59 -10.13 -9.59 13.95
N PHE A 60 -11.11 -9.88 13.08
CA PHE A 60 -11.63 -11.23 12.85
C PHE A 60 -10.51 -12.23 12.53
N ALA A 61 -9.62 -11.91 11.59
CA ALA A 61 -8.50 -12.78 11.25
C ALA A 61 -7.54 -13.03 12.42
N LEU A 62 -7.31 -12.03 13.28
CA LEU A 62 -6.53 -12.22 14.51
C LEU A 62 -7.25 -13.11 15.52
N THR A 63 -8.57 -12.94 15.67
CA THR A 63 -9.39 -13.77 16.55
C THR A 63 -9.36 -15.23 16.12
N GLU A 64 -9.63 -15.52 14.84
CA GLU A 64 -9.64 -16.89 14.31
C GLU A 64 -8.25 -17.55 14.40
N ARG A 65 -7.18 -16.81 14.06
CA ARG A 65 -5.81 -17.33 14.17
C ARG A 65 -5.45 -17.70 15.62
N ILE A 66 -5.88 -16.91 16.60
CA ILE A 66 -5.60 -17.18 18.02
C ILE A 66 -6.48 -18.31 18.56
N ALA A 67 -7.71 -18.46 18.04
CA ALA A 67 -8.64 -19.50 18.46
C ALA A 67 -8.16 -20.92 18.08
N GLU A 68 -7.39 -21.07 16.99
CA GLU A 68 -6.85 -22.36 16.55
C GLU A 68 -5.46 -22.72 17.15
N ASP A 69 -4.74 -21.76 17.75
CA ASP A 69 -3.36 -21.94 18.27
C ASP A 69 -3.26 -22.14 19.79
N ASN A 70 -4.33 -22.58 20.46
CA ASN A 70 -4.23 -23.02 21.87
C ASN A 70 -3.60 -24.43 22.01
N ASP A 71 -2.80 -24.85 21.04
CA ASP A 71 -1.87 -25.99 21.12
C ASP A 71 -0.44 -25.57 20.71
N GLY A 72 -0.01 -24.36 21.11
CA GLY A 72 1.39 -24.04 21.38
C GLY A 72 2.40 -24.11 20.23
N GLU A 73 2.65 -22.98 19.56
CA GLU A 73 4.01 -22.69 19.08
C GLU A 73 4.30 -21.18 19.02
N VAL A 74 5.10 -20.71 19.98
CA VAL A 74 5.58 -19.33 20.02
C VAL A 74 6.72 -19.20 19.01
N LEU A 75 6.41 -18.76 17.78
CA LEU A 75 7.43 -18.47 16.77
C LEU A 75 8.32 -17.30 17.23
N ARG A 76 9.44 -17.65 17.88
CA ARG A 76 10.52 -16.74 18.23
C ARG A 76 11.17 -16.23 16.94
N VAL A 77 10.78 -15.02 16.51
CA VAL A 77 11.51 -14.30 15.47
C VAL A 77 12.93 -14.02 15.97
N SER A 78 13.88 -14.81 15.51
CA SER A 78 15.30 -14.62 15.76
C SER A 78 15.76 -13.30 15.13
N LYS A 79 16.12 -12.32 15.96
CA LYS A 79 16.81 -11.08 15.57
C LYS A 79 18.11 -11.42 14.82
N ARG A 80 18.10 -11.45 13.48
CA ARG A 80 19.32 -11.60 12.67
C ARG A 80 19.78 -10.28 12.06
N LYS A 81 20.71 -9.67 12.80
CA LYS A 81 21.91 -8.90 12.39
C LYS A 81 21.80 -7.85 11.27
N LYS A 82 21.80 -6.59 11.74
CA LYS A 82 22.36 -5.39 11.09
C LYS A 82 23.78 -5.67 10.56
N LYS A 83 23.94 -5.94 9.27
CA LYS A 83 25.25 -5.92 8.61
C LYS A 83 25.55 -4.46 8.23
N ARG A 84 26.41 -3.83 9.04
CA ARG A 84 26.92 -2.47 8.83
C ARG A 84 27.71 -2.44 7.51
N HIS A 85 27.45 -1.43 6.69
CA HIS A 85 28.29 -1.05 5.56
C HIS A 85 29.74 -0.93 6.03
N ALA A 86 30.60 -1.81 5.51
CA ALA A 86 32.05 -1.69 5.58
C ALA A 86 32.54 -1.58 4.14
N ASP A 87 32.28 -0.42 3.51
CA ASP A 87 32.85 -0.10 2.20
C ASP A 87 32.78 1.41 1.96
N ALA A 88 33.64 2.18 2.65
CA ALA A 88 33.92 3.59 2.33
C ALA A 88 35.08 4.16 3.18
N GLU A 89 36.23 3.49 3.31
CA GLU A 89 37.39 4.14 3.93
C GLU A 89 38.74 3.50 3.53
N LYS A 90 39.00 3.40 2.22
CA LYS A 90 40.35 3.15 1.67
C LYS A 90 40.63 3.91 0.37
N ARG A 91 40.22 5.18 0.29
CA ARG A 91 40.49 6.02 -0.89
C ARG A 91 40.93 7.46 -0.60
N SER A 92 41.48 7.74 0.58
CA SER A 92 41.95 9.10 0.91
C SER A 92 43.26 9.17 1.70
N GLN A 93 44.09 8.12 1.68
CA GLN A 93 45.50 8.23 2.11
C GLN A 93 46.38 7.26 1.33
N ALA A 94 46.77 7.67 0.12
CA ALA A 94 48.01 7.23 -0.50
C ALA A 94 48.57 8.46 -1.25
N HIS A 95 49.81 8.75 -0.91
CA HIS A 95 50.69 9.81 -1.40
C HIS A 95 50.71 9.97 -2.92
#